data_AF-A0A839JIP6-F1
#
_entry.id   AF-A0A839JIP6-F1
#
_cell.length_a   1.000
_cell.length_b   1.000
_cell.length_c   1.000
_cell.angle_alpha   90.00
_cell.angle_beta   90.00
_cell.angle_gamma   90.00
#
_symmetry.space_group_name_H-M   'P 1'
#
loop_
_entity.id
_entity.type
_entity.pdbx_description
1 polymer ?
#
loop_
_entity_poly.entity_id
_entity_poly.type
_entity_poly.pdbx_seq_one_letter_code
_entity_poly.pdbx_strand_id
1 'polypeptide(L)' 'MSVQIAIRLPDDMVAFLDKSVAAGNAPSRAALVARAVEREMRRQVAEQDAAILRERGAADDLDELVAWSVAHATIED' A
#
# COMPACT_ATOMS: atom_id res chain seq x y z
N MET A 1 19.21 7.59 -0.50
CA MET A 1 20.13 7.04 -1.52
C MET A 1 19.29 6.54 -2.68
N SER A 2 19.65 6.86 -3.93
CA SER A 2 18.99 6.33 -5.12
C SER A 2 19.99 5.59 -6.00
N VAL A 3 19.52 4.59 -6.75
CA VAL A 3 20.31 3.85 -7.73
C VAL A 3 19.74 4.17 -9.11
N GLN A 4 20.61 4.47 -10.07
CA GLN A 4 20.20 4.73 -11.45
C GLN A 4 20.14 3.44 -12.25
N ILE A 5 19.05 3.25 -12.99
CA ILE A 5 18.84 2.11 -13.89
C ILE A 5 18.37 2.59 -15.25
N ALA A 6 18.68 1.85 -16.32
CA ALA A 6 18.14 2.07 -17.65
C ALA A 6 17.01 1.07 -17.93
N ILE A 7 15.85 1.57 -18.36
CA ILE A 7 14.65 0.76 -18.57
C ILE A 7 14.07 1.11 -19.94
N ARG A 8 13.57 0.11 -20.68
CA ARG A 8 12.77 0.34 -21.88
C ARG A 8 11.31 0.42 -21.47
N LEU A 9 10.65 1.50 -21.89
CA LEU A 9 9.21 1.70 -21.69
C LEU A 9 8.56 1.94 -23.05
N PRO A 10 7.29 1.56 -23.22
CA PRO A 10 6.47 1.97 -24.35
C PRO A 10 6.47 3.48 -24.57
N ASP A 11 6.45 3.90 -25.84
CA ASP A 11 6.55 5.32 -26.22
C ASP A 11 5.41 6.18 -25.62
N ASP A 12 4.21 5.62 -25.56
CA ASP A 12 3.03 6.26 -24.97
C ASP A 12 3.21 6.52 -23.46
N MET A 13 3.80 5.57 -22.73
CA MET A 13 4.15 5.76 -21.33
C MET A 13 5.17 6.88 -21.15
N VAL A 14 6.21 6.93 -21.99
CA VAL A 14 7.21 8.00 -21.93
C VAL A 14 6.57 9.36 -22.25
N ALA A 15 5.72 9.43 -23.27
CA ALA A 15 4.98 10.65 -23.61
C ALA A 15 4.10 11.13 -22.45
N PHE A 16 3.47 10.21 -21.72
CA PHE A 16 2.71 10.54 -20.50
C PHE A 16 3.59 11.10 -19.39
N LEU A 17 4.76 10.51 -19.13
CA LEU A 17 5.72 11.03 -18.15
C LEU A 17 6.13 12.46 -18.51
N ASP A 18 6.40 12.71 -19.78
CA ASP A 18 6.88 13.99 -20.29
C ASP A 18 5.83 15.08 -20.14
N LYS A 19 4.60 14.77 -20.55
CA LYS A 19 3.46 15.66 -20.38
C LYS A 19 3.21 15.99 -18.91
N SER A 20 3.36 15.00 -18.02
CA SER A 20 3.13 15.19 -16.59
C SER A 20 4.18 16.10 -15.95
N VAL A 21 5.45 15.98 -16.35
CA VAL A 21 6.52 16.88 -15.90
C VAL A 21 6.34 18.27 -16.48
N ALA A 22 6.03 18.39 -17.77
CA ALA A 22 5.80 19.67 -18.44
C ALA A 22 4.61 20.44 -17.85
N ALA A 23 3.57 19.72 -17.40
CA ALA A 23 2.43 20.29 -16.70
C ALA A 23 2.71 20.65 -15.23
N GLY A 24 3.90 20.35 -14.70
CA GLY A 24 4.26 20.62 -13.31
C GLY A 24 3.67 19.64 -12.28
N ASN A 25 3.04 18.55 -12.72
CA ASN A 25 2.42 17.55 -11.82
C ASN A 25 3.46 16.72 -11.06
N ALA A 26 4.70 16.70 -11.55
CA ALA A 26 5.84 16.07 -10.88
C ALA A 26 7.13 16.81 -11.22
N PRO A 27 8.11 16.85 -10.29
CA PRO A 27 9.36 17.57 -10.49
C PRO A 27 10.31 16.86 -11.48
N SER A 28 10.11 15.57 -11.76
CA SER A 28 10.90 14.81 -12.74
C SER A 28 10.19 13.52 -13.15
N ARG A 29 10.63 12.92 -14.27
CA ARG A 29 10.16 11.59 -14.72
C ARG A 29 10.42 10.53 -13.66
N ALA A 30 11.61 10.56 -13.06
CA ALA A 30 12.02 9.62 -12.03
C ALA A 30 11.13 9.72 -10.78
N ALA A 31 10.76 10.94 -10.36
CA ALA A 31 9.84 11.12 -9.23
C ALA A 31 8.46 10.52 -9.51
N LEU A 32 7.96 10.63 -10.74
CA LEU A 32 6.68 10.04 -11.12
C LEU A 32 6.75 8.51 -11.17
N VAL A 33 7.83 7.96 -11.72
CA VAL A 33 8.09 6.51 -11.73
C VAL A 33 8.22 5.98 -10.30
N ALA A 34 8.99 6.64 -9.43
CA ALA A 34 9.14 6.25 -8.04
C ALA A 34 7.79 6.20 -7.31
N ARG A 35 6.96 7.23 -7.45
CA ARG A 35 5.60 7.25 -6.87
C ARG A 35 4.73 6.11 -7.38
N ALA A 36 4.84 5.76 -8.67
CA ALA A 36 4.09 4.65 -9.25
C ALA A 36 4.56 3.30 -8.68
N VAL A 37 5.87 3.10 -8.56
CA VAL A 37 6.47 1.89 -7.98
C VAL A 37 6.13 1.75 -6.49
N GLU A 38 6.22 2.83 -5.71
CA GLU A 38 5.85 2.82 -4.29
C GLU A 38 4.37 2.45 -4.08
N ARG A 39 3.49 2.91 -4.97
CA ARG A 39 2.07 2.51 -4.92
C ARG A 39 1.92 1.01 -5.17
N GLU A 40 2.65 0.47 -6.13
CA GLU A 40 2.62 -0.95 -6.46
C GLU A 40 3.20 -1.81 -5.33
N MET A 41 4.31 -1.39 -4.71
CA MET A 41 4.88 -2.06 -3.54
C MET A 41 3.86 -2.12 -2.39
N ARG A 42 3.19 -1.01 -2.08
CA ARG A 42 2.15 -0.99 -1.03
C ARG A 42 0.97 -1.90 -1.37
N ARG A 43 0.57 -1.95 -2.65
CA ARG A 43 -0.50 -2.85 -3.10
C ARG A 43 -0.13 -4.31 -2.85
N GLN A 44 1.08 -4.72 -3.23
CA GLN A 44 1.53 -6.10 -3.07
C GLN A 44 1.61 -6.53 -1.60
N VAL A 45 2.11 -5.65 -0.71
CA VAL A 45 2.14 -5.91 0.72
C VAL A 45 0.73 -6.11 1.27
N ALA A 46 -0.20 -5.21 0.95
CA ALA A 46 -1.59 -5.33 1.41
C ALA A 46 -2.28 -6.59 0.86
N GLU A 47 -2.00 -6.97 -0.39
CA GLU A 47 -2.52 -8.21 -0.98
C GLU A 47 -1.97 -9.46 -0.29
N GLN A 48 -0.69 -9.43 0.09
CA GLN A 48 -0.06 -10.49 0.85
C GLN A 48 -0.66 -10.59 2.26
N ASP A 49 -0.83 -9.48 2.96
CA ASP A 49 -1.45 -9.46 4.29
C ASP A 49 -2.89 -9.99 4.24
N ALA A 50 -3.67 -9.57 3.24
CA ALA A 50 -5.02 -10.08 3.02
C ALA A 50 -5.03 -11.58 2.65
N ALA A 51 -4.00 -12.10 1.99
CA ALA A 51 -3.86 -13.54 1.74
C ALA A 51 -3.60 -14.31 3.03
N ILE A 52 -2.70 -13.80 3.89
CA ILE A 52 -2.40 -14.39 5.20
C ILE A 52 -3.66 -14.42 6.08
N LEU A 53 -4.39 -13.30 6.15
CA LEU A 53 -5.64 -13.20 6.91
C LEU A 53 -6.70 -14.17 6.39
N ARG A 54 -6.80 -14.37 5.07
CA ARG A 54 -7.73 -15.34 4.46
C ARG A 54 -7.35 -16.78 4.78
N GLU A 55 -6.06 -17.10 4.79
CA GLU A 55 -5.57 -18.46 5.04
C GLU A 55 -5.67 -18.84 6.52
N ARG A 56 -5.30 -17.91 7.42
CA ARG A 56 -5.21 -18.18 8.86
C ARG A 56 -6.45 -17.78 9.65
N GLY A 57 -7.32 -16.95 9.07
CA GLY A 57 -8.43 -16.33 9.77
C GLY A 57 -7.97 -15.20 10.71
N ALA A 58 -8.94 -14.52 11.33
CA ALA A 58 -8.65 -13.81 12.58
C ALA A 58 -8.31 -14.88 13.61
N ALA A 59 -7.16 -14.76 14.28
CA ALA A 59 -6.84 -15.68 15.36
C ALA A 59 -7.99 -15.65 16.39
N ASP A 60 -8.30 -16.80 17.00
CA ASP A 60 -9.30 -16.92 18.07
C ASP A 60 -8.73 -16.37 19.41
N ASP A 61 -7.78 -15.43 19.33
CA ASP A 61 -7.02 -14.89 20.46
C ASP A 61 -7.78 -13.79 21.21
N LEU A 62 -8.97 -13.44 20.73
CA LEU A 62 -9.81 -12.41 21.33
C LEU A 62 -10.77 -12.97 22.38
N ASP A 63 -10.88 -14.29 22.54
CA ASP A 63 -11.80 -14.90 23.51
C ASP A 63 -11.52 -14.44 24.95
N GLU A 64 -10.25 -14.37 25.35
CA GLU A 64 -9.87 -13.88 26.68
C GLU A 64 -10.16 -12.38 26.85
N LEU A 65 -10.00 -11.59 25.78
CA LEU A 65 -10.32 -10.17 25.77
C LEU A 65 -11.84 -9.95 25.86
N VAL A 66 -12.63 -10.73 25.11
CA VAL A 66 -14.11 -10.71 25.18
C VAL A 66 -14.57 -11.09 26.58
N ALA A 67 -14.00 -12.15 27.17
CA ALA A 67 -14.32 -12.57 28.52
C ALA A 67 -14.01 -11.47 29.55
N TRP A 68 -12.84 -10.82 29.44
CA TRP A 68 -12.48 -9.70 30.31
C TRP A 68 -13.43 -8.50 30.13
N SER A 69 -13.74 -8.13 28.89
CA SER A 69 -14.64 -7.00 28.59
C SER A 69 -16.05 -7.23 29.10
N VAL A 70 -16.61 -8.43 28.94
CA VAL A 70 -17.92 -8.78 29.52
C VAL A 70 -17.90 -8.68 31.05
N ALA A 71 -16.83 -9.14 31.69
CA ALA A 71 -16.69 -9.08 33.14
C ALA A 71 -16.55 -7.65 33.70
N HIS A 72 -16.15 -6.68 32.87
CA HIS A 72 -15.88 -5.30 33.29
C HIS A 72 -16.75 -4.25 32.59
N ALA A 73 -17.72 -4.67 31.77
CA ALA A 73 -18.68 -3.77 31.16
C ALA A 73 -19.68 -3.29 32.22
N THR A 74 -19.56 -2.03 32.64
CA THR A 74 -20.62 -1.33 33.37
C THR A 74 -21.72 -0.97 32.37
N ILE A 75 -22.84 -1.70 32.42
CA ILE A 75 -24.07 -1.34 31.72
C ILE A 75 -24.78 -0.34 32.64
N GLU A 76 -24.83 0.94 32.24
CA GLU A 76 -25.78 1.89 32.82
C GLU A 76 -27.18 1.59 32.23
N ASP A 77 -28.19 1.46 33.11
CA ASP A 77 -29.60 1.21 32.79
C ASP A 77 -30.27 2.36 32.02
#